data_AF-A0A673TAB5-F1
#
_entry.id   AF-A0A673TAB5-F1
#
_cell.length_a   1.000
_cell.length_b   1.000
_cell.length_c   1.000
_cell.angle_alpha   90.00
_cell.angle_beta   90.00
_cell.angle_gamma   90.00
#
_symmetry.space_group_name_H-M   'P 1'
#
loop_
_entity.id
_entity.type
_entity.pdbx_description
1 polymer ?
#
loop_
_entity_poly.entity_id
_entity_poly.type
_entity_poly.pdbx_seq_one_letter_code
_entity_poly.pdbx_strand_id
1 'polypeptide(L)'
;MSSDFEGYEQDFAVLTAEITNKIARVPRLPPDEKKQMVANVEKQLEEAKELLEQMDLEVREIPPQSRGMYSNRMRSYKQEMGKLETDFKRSRIAYSDEVRNELLGDDGNSSENQGTSVSYCGAS
;
A
#
# COMPACT_ATOMS: atom_id res chain seq x y z
N MET A 1 -16.95 26.80 -17.45
CA MET A 1 -16.22 25.97 -16.49
C MET A 1 -17.23 24.98 -15.94
N SER A 2 -16.93 23.67 -15.95
CA SER A 2 -17.82 22.69 -15.31
C SER A 2 -17.53 22.75 -13.82
N SER A 3 -18.49 23.21 -13.02
CA SER A 3 -18.37 23.32 -11.57
C SER A 3 -18.14 21.95 -10.91
N ASP A 4 -18.50 20.87 -11.60
CA ASP A 4 -18.44 19.51 -11.09
C ASP A 4 -17.00 18.95 -11.15
N PHE A 5 -16.24 19.30 -12.20
CA PHE A 5 -14.84 18.88 -12.32
C PHE A 5 -13.97 19.41 -11.16
N GLU A 6 -14.13 20.68 -10.79
CA GLU A 6 -13.35 21.28 -9.69
C GLU A 6 -13.71 20.67 -8.33
N GLY A 7 -14.98 20.27 -8.14
CA GLY A 7 -15.41 19.52 -6.96
C GLY A 7 -14.75 18.15 -6.88
N TYR A 8 -14.81 17.38 -7.96
CA TYR A 8 -14.14 16.07 -8.04
C TYR A 8 -12.62 16.18 -7.88
N GLU A 9 -12.00 17.24 -8.40
CA GLU A 9 -10.57 17.51 -8.24
C GLU A 9 -10.20 17.71 -6.77
N GLN A 10 -11.02 18.48 -6.04
CA GLN A 10 -10.81 18.72 -4.62
C GLN A 10 -11.00 17.43 -3.80
N ASP A 11 -12.06 16.68 -4.06
CA ASP A 11 -12.32 15.41 -3.37
C ASP A 11 -11.21 14.39 -3.63
N PHE A 12 -10.73 14.31 -4.87
CA PHE A 12 -9.60 13.46 -5.24
C PHE A 12 -8.33 13.87 -4.46
N ALA A 13 -8.02 15.16 -4.39
CA ALA A 13 -6.84 15.65 -3.68
C ALA A 13 -6.89 15.36 -2.16
N VAL A 14 -8.07 15.49 -1.54
CA VAL A 14 -8.26 15.12 -0.13
C VAL A 14 -8.08 13.62 0.05
N LEU A 15 -8.71 12.82 -0.81
CA LEU A 15 -8.68 11.36 -0.73
C LEU A 15 -7.26 10.80 -0.94
N THR A 16 -6.50 11.31 -1.91
CA THR A 16 -5.11 10.89 -2.14
C THR A 16 -4.19 11.25 -0.98
N ALA A 17 -4.39 12.40 -0.34
CA ALA A 17 -3.65 12.80 0.85
C ALA A 17 -3.95 11.89 2.06
N GLU A 18 -5.22 11.55 2.27
CA GLU A 18 -5.62 10.61 3.32
C GLU A 18 -5.04 9.21 3.09
N ILE A 19 -5.14 8.69 1.86
CA ILE A 19 -4.59 7.40 1.45
C ILE A 19 -3.09 7.38 1.74
N THR A 20 -2.35 8.41 1.30
CA THR A 20 -0.91 8.52 1.54
C THR A 20 -0.57 8.46 3.03
N ASN A 21 -1.31 9.19 3.86
CA ASN A 21 -1.11 9.18 5.31
C ASN A 21 -1.36 7.80 5.91
N LYS A 22 -2.45 7.13 5.50
CA LYS A 22 -2.79 5.79 5.96
C LYS A 22 -1.73 4.77 5.55
N ILE A 23 -1.28 4.77 4.29
CA ILE A 23 -0.20 3.88 3.80
C ILE A 23 1.07 4.05 4.65
N ALA A 24 1.47 5.28 4.97
CA ALA A 24 2.65 5.54 5.80
C ALA A 24 2.49 5.01 7.24
N ARG A 25 1.26 4.86 7.73
CA ARG A 25 0.95 4.34 9.07
C ARG A 25 0.81 2.82 9.13
N VAL A 26 0.37 2.18 8.04
CA VAL A 26 0.20 0.71 7.95
C VAL A 26 1.36 -0.10 8.54
N PRO A 27 2.66 0.17 8.25
CA PRO A 27 3.75 -0.63 8.81
C PRO A 27 3.96 -0.45 10.32
N ARG A 28 3.37 0.58 10.94
CA ARG A 28 3.52 0.88 12.38
C ARG A 28 2.36 0.35 13.24
N LEU A 29 1.34 -0.22 12.61
CA LEU A 29 0.13 -0.69 13.28
C LEU A 29 0.26 -2.18 13.65
N PRO A 30 -0.36 -2.61 14.76
CA PRO A 30 -0.44 -4.02 15.12
C PRO A 30 -1.25 -4.82 14.08
N PRO A 31 -1.07 -6.15 13.98
CA PRO A 31 -1.64 -6.98 12.92
C PRO A 31 -3.16 -6.82 12.71
N ASP A 32 -3.95 -6.78 13.79
CA ASP A 32 -5.40 -6.62 13.74
C ASP A 32 -5.84 -5.27 13.15
N GLU A 33 -5.22 -4.17 13.62
CA GLU A 33 -5.49 -2.82 13.10
C GLU A 33 -4.96 -2.66 11.68
N LYS A 34 -3.83 -3.28 11.37
CA LYS A 34 -3.21 -3.27 10.05
C LYS A 34 -4.13 -3.89 9.01
N LYS A 35 -4.79 -5.02 9.33
CA LYS A 35 -5.78 -5.66 8.45
C LYS A 35 -6.95 -4.74 8.14
N GLN A 36 -7.49 -4.06 9.15
CA GLN A 36 -8.57 -3.09 8.97
C GLN A 36 -8.13 -1.87 8.16
N MET A 37 -6.92 -1.36 8.43
CA MET A 37 -6.34 -0.22 7.71
C MET A 37 -6.13 -0.54 6.23
N VAL A 38 -5.60 -1.74 5.92
CA VAL A 38 -5.41 -2.22 4.55
C VAL A 38 -6.74 -2.26 3.80
N ALA A 39 -7.79 -2.83 4.40
CA ALA A 39 -9.12 -2.88 3.79
C ALA A 39 -9.72 -1.47 3.57
N ASN A 40 -9.49 -0.55 4.51
CA ASN A 40 -9.95 0.84 4.39
C ASN A 40 -9.23 1.57 3.23
N VAL A 41 -7.92 1.40 3.13
CA VAL A 41 -7.13 1.98 2.02
C VAL A 41 -7.52 1.37 0.68
N GLU A 42 -7.81 0.06 0.60
CA GLU A 42 -8.34 -0.57 -0.63
C GLU A 42 -9.62 0.09 -1.10
N LYS A 43 -10.57 0.29 -0.18
CA LYS A 43 -11.83 0.96 -0.50
C LYS A 43 -11.62 2.40 -0.96
N GLN A 44 -10.79 3.18 -0.27
CA GLN A 44 -10.51 4.55 -0.68
C GLN A 44 -9.78 4.65 -2.03
N LEU A 45 -8.90 3.69 -2.34
CA LEU A 45 -8.27 3.60 -3.66
C LEU A 45 -9.29 3.31 -4.76
N GLU A 46 -10.34 2.54 -4.48
CA GLU A 46 -11.46 2.30 -5.40
C GLU A 46 -12.28 3.58 -5.60
N GLU A 47 -12.66 4.26 -4.51
CA GLU A 47 -13.38 5.54 -4.55
C GLU A 47 -12.59 6.61 -5.34
N ALA A 48 -11.26 6.66 -5.18
CA ALA A 48 -10.40 7.57 -5.95
C ALA A 48 -10.37 7.25 -7.45
N LYS A 49 -10.50 5.97 -7.84
CA LYS A 49 -10.60 5.58 -9.25
C LYS A 49 -11.94 5.99 -9.84
N GLU A 50 -13.02 5.78 -9.09
CA GLU A 50 -14.35 6.22 -9.52
C GLU A 50 -14.36 7.74 -9.76
N LEU A 51 -13.77 8.53 -8.86
CA LEU A 51 -13.60 9.98 -9.06
C LEU A 51 -12.80 10.31 -10.32
N LEU A 52 -11.72 9.58 -10.62
CA LEU A 52 -10.97 9.76 -11.86
C LEU A 52 -11.79 9.43 -13.11
N GLU A 53 -12.67 8.43 -13.04
CA GLU A 53 -13.58 8.12 -14.13
C GLU A 53 -14.62 9.23 -14.32
N GLN A 54 -15.21 9.75 -13.24
CA GLN A 54 -16.12 10.90 -13.31
C GLN A 54 -15.43 12.13 -13.91
N MET A 55 -14.21 12.46 -13.46
CA MET A 55 -13.43 13.55 -14.03
C MET A 55 -13.12 13.34 -15.53
N ASP A 56 -12.82 12.11 -15.97
CA ASP A 56 -12.59 11.80 -17.39
C ASP A 56 -13.84 12.04 -18.24
N LEU A 57 -15.03 11.71 -17.72
CA LEU A 57 -16.31 11.99 -18.37
C LEU A 57 -16.53 13.50 -18.51
N GLU A 58 -16.34 14.27 -17.45
CA GLU A 58 -16.42 15.74 -17.48
C GLU A 58 -15.46 16.34 -18.52
N VAL A 59 -14.19 15.88 -18.57
CA VAL A 59 -13.20 16.36 -19.55
C VAL A 59 -13.64 16.11 -20.99
N ARG A 60 -14.35 15.01 -21.26
CA ARG A 60 -14.86 14.69 -22.60
C ARG A 60 -15.93 15.68 -23.04
N GLU A 61 -16.77 16.15 -22.12
CA GLU A 61 -17.81 17.14 -22.39
C GLU A 61 -17.24 18.55 -22.64
N ILE A 62 -16.02 18.84 -22.16
CA ILE A 62 -15.35 20.13 -22.38
C ILE A 62 -14.99 20.32 -23.87
N PRO A 63 -15.24 21.51 -24.46
CA PRO A 63 -14.84 21.83 -25.82
C PRO A 63 -13.33 21.67 -26.06
N PRO A 64 -12.89 21.20 -27.25
CA PRO A 64 -11.49 20.91 -27.53
C PRO A 64 -10.53 22.09 -27.31
N GLN A 65 -11.01 23.33 -27.47
CA GLN A 65 -10.23 24.55 -27.24
C GLN A 65 -9.79 24.73 -25.78
N SER A 66 -10.61 24.29 -24.81
CA SER A 66 -10.32 24.39 -23.37
C SER A 66 -9.82 23.07 -22.77
N ARG A 67 -10.03 21.94 -23.48
CA ARG A 67 -9.74 20.59 -22.99
C ARG A 67 -8.26 20.34 -22.68
N GLY A 68 -7.33 20.97 -23.40
CA GLY A 68 -5.90 20.73 -23.27
C GLY A 68 -5.36 20.86 -21.83
N MET A 69 -5.84 21.85 -21.07
CA MET A 69 -5.45 22.04 -19.67
C MET A 69 -5.92 20.87 -18.79
N TYR A 70 -7.19 20.48 -18.92
CA TYR A 70 -7.80 19.39 -18.15
C TYR A 70 -7.20 18.04 -18.48
N SER A 71 -6.90 17.77 -19.77
CA SER A 71 -6.21 16.54 -20.18
C SER A 71 -4.82 16.40 -19.55
N ASN A 72 -4.09 17.52 -19.39
CA ASN A 72 -2.79 17.48 -18.73
C ASN A 72 -2.93 17.17 -17.23
N ARG A 73 -3.90 17.81 -16.55
CA ARG A 73 -4.22 17.52 -15.14
C ARG A 73 -4.63 16.06 -14.93
N MET A 74 -5.53 15.53 -15.77
CA MET A 74 -5.94 14.13 -15.73
C MET A 74 -4.78 13.16 -15.86
N ARG A 75 -3.77 13.50 -16.69
CA ARG A 75 -2.57 12.66 -16.82
C ARG A 75 -1.76 12.65 -15.52
N SER A 76 -1.62 13.80 -14.86
CA SER A 76 -0.96 13.90 -13.56
C SER A 76 -1.70 13.10 -12.48
N TYR A 77 -3.03 13.21 -12.39
CA TYR A 77 -3.81 12.45 -11.41
C TYR A 77 -3.75 10.94 -11.63
N LYS A 78 -3.80 10.48 -12.89
CA LYS A 78 -3.59 9.06 -13.22
C LYS A 78 -2.19 8.56 -12.81
N GLN A 79 -1.16 9.40 -12.94
CA GLN A 79 0.19 9.06 -12.50
C GLN A 79 0.30 8.99 -10.97
N GLU A 80 -0.32 9.93 -10.26
CA GLU A 80 -0.38 9.95 -8.80
C GLU A 80 -1.10 8.69 -8.26
N MET A 81 -2.22 8.34 -8.89
CA MET A 81 -2.95 7.11 -8.55
C MET A 81 -2.06 5.87 -8.70
N GLY A 82 -1.31 5.75 -9.80
CA GLY A 82 -0.38 4.63 -10.01
C GLY A 82 0.75 4.58 -8.96
N LYS A 83 1.21 5.73 -8.45
CA LYS A 83 2.17 5.78 -7.34
C LYS A 83 1.52 5.27 -6.04
N LEU A 84 0.32 5.76 -5.70
CA LEU A 84 -0.41 5.32 -4.51
C LEU A 84 -0.65 3.81 -4.50
N GLU A 85 -1.07 3.23 -5.63
CA GLU A 85 -1.24 1.78 -5.75
C GLU A 85 0.08 1.02 -5.53
N THR A 86 1.20 1.57 -6.02
CA THR A 86 2.53 0.97 -5.86
C THR A 86 2.99 1.03 -4.40
N ASP A 87 2.83 2.19 -3.75
CA ASP A 87 3.19 2.40 -2.35
C ASP A 87 2.33 1.54 -1.42
N PHE A 88 1.04 1.42 -1.72
CA PHE A 88 0.14 0.53 -1.00
C PHE A 88 0.56 -0.94 -1.12
N LYS A 89 0.86 -1.41 -2.34
CA LYS A 89 1.38 -2.77 -2.57
C LYS A 89 2.67 -3.02 -1.79
N ARG A 90 3.61 -2.07 -1.80
CA ARG A 90 4.86 -2.17 -1.01
C ARG A 90 4.57 -2.28 0.48
N SER A 91 3.66 -1.46 1.00
CA SER A 91 3.25 -1.52 2.40
C SER A 91 2.61 -2.86 2.78
N ARG A 92 1.88 -3.51 1.85
CA ARG A 92 1.33 -4.87 2.04
C ARG A 92 2.37 -5.98 1.95
N ILE A 93 3.41 -5.83 1.13
CA ILE A 93 4.47 -6.84 1.03
C ILE A 93 5.33 -6.82 2.29
N ALA A 94 5.66 -5.63 2.82
CA ALA A 94 6.33 -5.48 4.11
C ALA A 94 5.58 -6.23 5.22
N TYR A 95 4.24 -6.12 5.24
CA TYR A 95 3.40 -6.91 6.14
C TYR A 95 3.54 -8.43 5.99
N SER A 96 3.55 -8.93 4.75
CA SER A 96 3.63 -10.37 4.50
C SER A 96 4.99 -10.96 4.86
N ASP A 97 6.07 -10.18 4.76
CA ASP A 97 7.41 -10.62 5.12
C ASP A 97 7.59 -10.63 6.65
N GLU A 98 7.11 -9.59 7.36
CA GLU A 98 7.07 -9.54 8.82
C GLU A 98 6.28 -10.72 9.42
N VAL A 99 5.06 -10.97 8.94
CA VAL A 99 4.22 -12.08 9.42
C VAL A 99 4.81 -13.45 9.08
N ARG A 100 5.49 -13.59 7.93
CA ARG A 100 6.17 -14.86 7.58
C ARG A 100 7.39 -15.09 8.49
N ASN A 101 8.14 -14.05 8.81
CA ASN A 101 9.27 -14.13 9.73
C ASN A 101 8.82 -14.46 11.17
N GLU A 102 7.68 -13.94 11.62
CA GLU A 102 7.10 -14.27 12.93
C GLU A 102 6.56 -15.71 12.98
N LEU A 103 5.99 -16.23 11.87
CA LEU A 103 5.41 -17.58 11.82
C LEU A 103 6.47 -18.71 11.65
N LEU A 104 7.72 -18.37 11.33
CA LEU A 104 8.85 -19.32 11.19
C LEU A 104 9.92 -19.15 12.27
N GLY A 105 9.65 -18.37 13.32
CA GLY A 105 10.62 -18.00 14.35
C GLY A 105 10.64 -18.86 15.62
N ASP A 106 9.81 -19.90 15.76
CA ASP A 106 9.66 -20.65 17.02
C ASP A 106 9.64 -22.18 16.84
N ASP A 107 10.55 -22.75 16.05
CA ASP A 107 10.78 -24.21 16.04
C ASP A 107 12.24 -24.52 15.70
N GLY A 108 13.15 -24.33 16.67
CA GLY A 108 14.53 -24.74 16.46
C GLY A 108 15.48 -24.36 17.57
N ASN A 109 15.43 -25.10 18.69
CA ASN A 109 16.58 -25.82 19.26
C ASN A 109 16.41 -26.03 20.77
N SER A 110 15.43 -26.85 21.15
CA SER A 110 15.49 -27.59 22.42
C SER A 110 16.02 -28.99 22.17
N SER A 111 17.14 -29.29 22.84
CA SER A 111 17.58 -30.61 23.31
C SER A 111 18.37 -31.56 22.39
N GLU A 112 19.45 -32.05 23.02
CA GLU A 112 20.15 -33.32 22.82
C GLU A 112 21.16 -33.47 21.69
N ASN A 113 22.45 -33.39 22.07
CA ASN A 113 23.36 -34.46 21.69
C ASN A 113 24.34 -34.76 22.84
N GLN A 114 23.91 -35.66 23.74
CA GLN A 114 24.83 -36.42 24.57
C GLN A 114 25.62 -37.36 23.65
N GLY A 115 26.95 -37.33 23.72
CA GLY A 115 27.75 -38.40 23.12
C GLY A 115 29.11 -37.97 22.61
N THR A 116 30.05 -37.73 23.51
CA THR A 116 31.45 -38.10 23.26
C THR A 116 32.07 -38.60 24.56
N SER A 117 32.01 -39.93 24.74
CA SER A 117 32.83 -40.65 25.69
C SER A 117 34.31 -40.42 25.36
N VAL A 118 35.01 -39.68 26.22
CA VAL A 118 36.47 -39.52 26.15
C VAL A 118 37.10 -40.81 26.67
N SER A 119 37.59 -41.65 25.76
CA SER A 119 38.41 -42.81 26.12
C SER A 119 39.77 -42.36 26.62
N TYR A 120 40.04 -42.66 27.88
CA TYR A 120 41.37 -42.67 28.50
C TYR A 120 42.15 -43.92 28.06
N CYS A 121 43.40 -43.74 27.63
CA CYS A 121 44.59 -44.58 27.89
C CYS A 121 45.73 -44.09 26.96
N GLY A 122 46.91 -43.64 27.37
CA GLY A 122 47.57 -43.74 28.68
C GLY A 122 48.45 -44.99 28.77
N ALA A 123 49.64 -44.97 28.16
CA ALA A 123 50.87 -45.71 28.51
C ALA A 123 51.91 -45.39 27.41
N SER A 124 52.97 -44.63 27.69
CA SER A 124 54.23 -45.05 28.33
C SER A 124 55.02 -46.05 27.50
#